data_AF-A0A9X3F2M7-F1
#
_entry.id   AF-A0A9X3F2M7-F1
#
_cell.length_a   1.000
_cell.length_b   1.000
_cell.length_c   1.000
_cell.angle_alpha   90.00
_cell.angle_beta   90.00
_cell.angle_gamma   90.00
#
_symmetry.space_group_name_H-M   'P 1'
#
loop_
_entity.id
_entity.type
_entity.pdbx_description
1 polymer ?
#
loop_
_entity_poly.entity_id
_entity_poly.type
_entity_poly.pdbx_seq_one_letter_code
_entity_poly.pdbx_strand_id
1 'polypeptide(L)'
;MKIRNSESKLDPFVEEVAQKSLQDKTLEKNYAFVNEIVREQGQLEDAKSDFKGSPLAEQITETLDGLLSLGKESTGALARNRLMQQIQQINDLEREAIKIEYEILNRIKAGDSGAATERRPVRPKVDAEHEIYNYNGEYWKDELGYYNYKVTSRCKEE
;
A
#
# COMPACT_ATOMS: atom_id res chain seq x y z
N MET A 1 16.55 -7.55 -11.71
CA MET A 1 16.70 -6.07 -11.69
C MET A 1 17.41 -5.70 -10.40
N LYS A 2 18.54 -4.96 -10.45
CA LYS A 2 19.44 -4.76 -9.29
C LYS A 2 18.74 -4.17 -8.06
N ILE A 3 17.82 -3.23 -8.25
CA ILE A 3 17.07 -2.57 -7.15
C ILE A 3 16.16 -3.57 -6.40
N ARG A 4 15.55 -4.54 -7.10
CA ARG A 4 14.70 -5.55 -6.45
C ARG A 4 15.51 -6.58 -5.65
N ASN A 5 16.76 -6.81 -6.06
CA ASN A 5 17.67 -7.78 -5.45
C ASN A 5 18.54 -7.16 -4.34
N SER A 6 18.30 -5.89 -3.97
CA SER A 6 19.15 -5.15 -3.01
C SER A 6 20.62 -5.05 -3.45
N GLU A 7 20.85 -5.03 -4.77
CA GLU A 7 22.17 -4.90 -5.40
C GLU A 7 22.36 -3.51 -6.02
N SER A 8 21.40 -2.59 -5.80
CA SER A 8 21.56 -1.23 -6.27
C SER A 8 22.44 -0.50 -5.25
N LYS A 9 23.57 0.04 -5.69
CA LYS A 9 24.50 0.81 -4.84
C LYS A 9 23.90 2.17 -4.43
N LEU A 10 22.58 2.23 -4.24
CA LEU A 10 21.84 3.40 -3.79
C LEU A 10 21.97 3.53 -2.27
N ASP A 11 21.59 4.69 -1.76
CA ASP A 11 21.41 4.86 -0.33
C ASP A 11 20.37 3.85 0.21
N PRO A 12 20.59 3.22 1.37
CA PRO A 12 19.71 2.16 1.88
C PRO A 12 18.24 2.57 2.01
N PHE A 13 17.98 3.83 2.40
CA PHE A 13 16.61 4.33 2.53
C PHE A 13 15.95 4.51 1.17
N VAL A 14 16.70 5.08 0.21
CA VAL A 14 16.23 5.26 -1.16
C VAL A 14 15.96 3.90 -1.82
N GLU A 15 16.82 2.92 -1.56
CA GLU A 15 16.64 1.55 -2.05
C GLU A 15 15.37 0.90 -1.49
N GLU A 16 15.10 1.02 -0.18
CA GLU A 16 13.90 0.47 0.43
C GLU A 16 12.61 1.08 -0.16
N VAL A 17 12.58 2.42 -0.31
CA VAL A 17 11.43 3.13 -0.88
C VAL A 17 11.23 2.75 -2.35
N ALA A 18 12.31 2.69 -3.13
CA ALA A 18 12.26 2.26 -4.52
C ALA A 18 11.80 0.81 -4.65
N GLN A 19 12.28 -0.08 -3.77
CA GLN A 19 11.89 -1.48 -3.76
C GLN A 19 10.39 -1.64 -3.48
N LYS A 20 9.85 -0.97 -2.46
CA LYS A 20 8.41 -0.97 -2.15
C LYS A 20 7.57 -0.47 -3.33
N SER A 21 8.04 0.57 -4.01
CA SER A 21 7.36 1.14 -5.19
C SER A 21 7.29 0.18 -6.37
N LEU A 22 8.20 -0.80 -6.42
CA LEU A 22 8.31 -1.79 -7.50
C LEU A 22 7.66 -3.15 -7.17
N GLN A 23 7.03 -3.30 -6.00
CA GLN A 23 6.37 -4.53 -5.52
C GLN A 23 4.87 -4.62 -5.89
N ASP A 24 4.40 -3.83 -6.85
CA ASP A 24 3.02 -3.92 -7.34
C ASP A 24 2.79 -5.24 -8.10
N LYS A 25 1.69 -5.94 -7.80
CA LYS A 25 1.24 -7.18 -8.47
C LYS A 25 1.22 -7.06 -10.00
N THR A 26 0.86 -5.90 -10.55
CA THR A 26 0.83 -5.72 -12.01
C THR A 26 2.23 -5.73 -12.60
N LEU A 27 3.16 -5.01 -11.95
CA LEU A 27 4.54 -4.93 -12.36
C LEU A 27 5.28 -6.25 -12.14
N GLU A 28 4.95 -6.98 -11.07
CA GLU A 28 5.47 -8.33 -10.81
C GLU A 28 5.11 -9.31 -11.93
N LYS A 29 3.86 -9.30 -12.40
CA LYS A 29 3.44 -10.13 -13.55
C LYS A 29 4.24 -9.82 -14.81
N ASN A 30 4.46 -8.53 -15.08
CA ASN A 30 5.24 -8.10 -16.25
C ASN A 30 6.72 -8.53 -16.13
N TYR A 31 7.31 -8.42 -14.95
CA TYR A 31 8.66 -8.96 -14.71
C TYR A 31 8.71 -10.48 -14.86
N ALA A 32 7.70 -11.20 -14.35
CA ALA A 32 7.62 -12.64 -14.51
C ALA A 32 7.52 -13.04 -15.99
N PHE A 33 6.71 -12.33 -16.77
CA PHE A 33 6.61 -12.52 -18.22
C PHE A 33 7.94 -12.29 -18.95
N VAL A 34 8.64 -11.19 -18.65
CA VAL A 34 9.96 -10.92 -19.24
C VAL A 34 10.98 -11.99 -18.85
N ASN A 35 10.98 -12.43 -17.59
CA ASN A 35 11.87 -13.49 -17.12
C ASN A 35 11.55 -14.83 -17.78
N GLU A 36 10.28 -15.11 -18.04
CA GLU A 36 9.84 -16.32 -18.73
C GLU A 36 10.38 -16.37 -20.16
N ILE A 37 10.25 -15.28 -20.91
CA ILE A 37 10.80 -15.18 -22.28
C ILE A 37 12.31 -15.38 -22.27
N VAL A 38 13.03 -14.76 -21.31
CA VAL A 38 14.49 -14.96 -21.18
C VAL A 38 14.83 -16.41 -20.88
N ARG A 39 14.03 -17.09 -20.05
CA ARG A 39 14.21 -18.52 -19.78
C ARG A 39 13.98 -19.36 -21.03
N GLU A 40 12.94 -19.07 -21.80
CA GLU A 40 12.62 -19.76 -23.06
C GLU A 40 13.72 -19.55 -24.12
N GLN A 41 14.26 -18.34 -24.23
CA GLN A 41 15.43 -18.08 -25.08
C GLN A 41 16.64 -18.92 -24.67
N GLY A 42 16.95 -18.99 -23.37
CA GLY A 42 18.03 -19.86 -22.87
C GLY A 42 17.79 -21.35 -23.18
N GLN A 43 16.54 -21.82 -23.10
CA GLN A 43 16.19 -23.20 -23.47
C GLN A 43 16.39 -23.48 -24.95
N LEU A 44 16.14 -22.50 -25.83
CA LEU A 44 16.43 -22.61 -27.26
C LEU A 44 17.94 -22.62 -27.52
N GLU A 45 18.70 -21.80 -26.80
CA GLU A 45 20.16 -21.81 -26.83
C GLU A 45 20.77 -23.12 -26.32
N ASP A 46 20.08 -23.88 -25.48
CA ASP A 46 20.52 -25.20 -24.99
C ASP A 46 19.97 -26.38 -25.82
N ALA A 47 19.08 -26.11 -26.78
CA ALA A 47 18.46 -27.15 -27.60
C ALA A 47 19.46 -27.89 -28.50
N LYS A 48 19.05 -29.08 -28.98
CA LYS A 48 19.85 -29.88 -29.92
C LYS A 48 20.16 -29.09 -31.20
N SER A 49 21.34 -29.31 -31.78
CA SER A 49 21.82 -28.64 -33.00
C SER A 49 20.85 -28.76 -34.17
N ASP A 50 20.23 -29.94 -34.32
CA ASP A 50 19.30 -30.24 -35.41
C ASP A 50 18.04 -29.36 -35.35
N PHE A 51 17.60 -29.02 -34.14
CA PHE A 51 16.47 -28.13 -33.94
C PHE A 51 16.86 -26.67 -34.12
N LYS A 52 18.01 -26.24 -33.59
CA LYS A 52 18.51 -24.86 -33.72
C LYS A 52 18.68 -24.41 -35.17
N GLY A 53 19.14 -25.30 -36.05
CA GLY A 53 19.30 -25.00 -37.47
C GLY A 53 18.00 -25.10 -38.28
N SER A 54 16.86 -25.41 -37.65
CA SER A 54 15.59 -25.54 -38.35
C SER A 54 14.95 -24.17 -38.62
N PRO A 55 14.21 -24.00 -39.74
CA PRO A 55 13.46 -22.77 -40.01
C PRO A 55 12.44 -22.41 -38.92
N LEU A 56 11.94 -23.43 -38.21
CA LEU A 56 11.03 -23.23 -37.08
C LEU A 56 11.74 -22.56 -35.90
N ALA A 57 12.96 -22.97 -35.58
CA ALA A 57 13.73 -22.35 -34.50
C ALA A 57 14.10 -20.90 -34.82
N GLU A 58 14.41 -20.59 -36.08
CA GLU A 58 14.65 -19.21 -36.54
C GLU A 58 13.42 -18.32 -36.31
N GLN A 59 12.23 -18.77 -36.74
CA GLN A 59 10.98 -18.04 -36.54
C GLN A 59 10.64 -17.85 -35.05
N ILE A 60 10.84 -18.89 -34.22
CA ILE A 60 10.58 -18.80 -32.78
C ILE A 60 11.54 -17.79 -32.14
N THR A 61 12.83 -17.82 -32.52
CA THR A 61 13.84 -16.90 -31.99
C THR A 61 13.48 -15.45 -32.31
N GLU A 62 13.15 -15.15 -33.57
CA GLU A 62 12.72 -13.81 -33.99
C GLU A 62 11.46 -13.35 -33.22
N THR A 63 10.49 -14.25 -33.04
CA THR A 63 9.26 -13.96 -32.29
C THR A 63 9.58 -13.64 -30.82
N LEU A 64 10.43 -14.45 -30.17
CA LEU A 64 10.83 -14.23 -28.78
C LEU A 64 11.63 -12.94 -28.61
N ASP A 65 12.51 -12.59 -29.55
CA ASP A 65 13.24 -11.33 -29.53
C ASP A 65 12.31 -10.11 -29.64
N GLY A 66 11.31 -10.20 -30.53
CA GLY A 66 10.26 -9.18 -30.66
C GLY A 66 9.45 -9.03 -29.37
N LEU A 67 8.97 -10.15 -28.81
CA LEU A 67 8.22 -10.16 -27.55
C LEU A 67 9.04 -9.68 -26.37
N LEU A 68 10.33 -10.04 -26.30
CA LEU A 68 11.23 -9.60 -25.25
C LEU A 68 11.44 -8.09 -25.31
N SER A 69 11.62 -7.54 -26.50
CA SER A 69 11.81 -6.11 -26.71
C SER A 69 10.57 -5.32 -26.25
N LEU A 70 9.38 -5.75 -26.69
CA LEU A 70 8.11 -5.15 -26.29
C LEU A 70 7.86 -5.31 -24.78
N GLY A 71 8.15 -6.48 -24.23
CA GLY A 71 8.02 -6.78 -22.81
C GLY A 71 8.94 -5.90 -21.95
N LYS A 72 10.21 -5.73 -22.35
CA LYS A 72 11.16 -4.85 -21.66
C LYS A 72 10.73 -3.39 -21.73
N GLU A 73 10.28 -2.92 -22.88
CA GLU A 73 9.83 -1.54 -23.07
C GLU A 73 8.61 -1.22 -22.19
N SER A 74 7.55 -2.03 -22.30
CA SER A 74 6.32 -1.85 -21.52
C SER A 74 6.55 -1.96 -20.01
N THR A 75 7.31 -2.97 -19.58
CA THR A 75 7.65 -3.17 -18.16
C THR A 75 8.52 -2.02 -17.63
N GLY A 76 9.49 -1.55 -18.43
CA GLY A 76 10.35 -0.42 -18.09
C GLY A 76 9.57 0.89 -18.00
N ALA A 77 8.67 1.14 -18.94
CA ALA A 77 7.79 2.31 -18.93
C ALA A 77 6.89 2.32 -17.69
N LEU A 78 6.29 1.18 -17.35
CA LEU A 78 5.46 1.04 -16.15
C LEU A 78 6.28 1.28 -14.87
N ALA A 79 7.45 0.64 -14.74
CA ALA A 79 8.33 0.82 -13.60
C ALA A 79 8.75 2.29 -13.41
N ARG A 80 9.11 2.97 -14.52
CA ARG A 80 9.45 4.40 -14.49
C ARG A 80 8.26 5.25 -14.06
N ASN A 81 7.08 4.99 -14.59
CA ASN A 81 5.87 5.73 -14.23
C ASN A 81 5.58 5.59 -12.73
N ARG A 82 5.69 4.37 -12.18
CA ARG A 82 5.50 4.12 -10.74
C ARG A 82 6.49 4.89 -9.88
N LEU A 83 7.77 4.85 -10.22
CA LEU A 83 8.78 5.61 -9.48
C LEU A 83 8.52 7.11 -9.54
N MET A 84 8.13 7.64 -10.70
CA MET A 84 7.77 9.05 -10.85
C MET A 84 6.54 9.43 -10.01
N GLN A 85 5.50 8.59 -9.98
CA GLN A 85 4.33 8.79 -9.13
C GLN A 85 4.71 8.83 -7.66
N GLN A 86 5.56 7.90 -7.21
CA GLN A 86 6.04 7.88 -5.82
C GLN A 86 6.82 9.15 -5.47
N ILE A 87 7.71 9.61 -6.36
CA ILE A 87 8.47 10.85 -6.16
C ILE A 87 7.53 12.04 -6.02
N GLN A 88 6.50 12.12 -6.88
CA GLN A 88 5.51 13.19 -6.81
C GLN A 88 4.74 13.16 -5.47
N GLN A 89 4.29 11.99 -5.04
CA GLN A 89 3.58 11.84 -3.76
C GLN A 89 4.44 12.23 -2.57
N ILE A 90 5.73 11.87 -2.57
CA ILE A 90 6.67 12.27 -1.51
C ILE A 90 6.79 13.80 -1.45
N ASN A 91 6.95 14.46 -2.60
CA ASN A 91 7.04 15.91 -2.66
C ASN A 91 5.74 16.60 -2.20
N ASP A 92 4.58 16.03 -2.51
CA ASP A 92 3.29 16.58 -2.09
C ASP A 92 3.08 16.42 -0.58
N LEU A 93 3.45 15.25 -0.02
CA LEU A 93 3.43 15.01 1.43
C LEU A 93 4.40 15.93 2.18
N GLU A 94 5.58 16.21 1.61
CA GLU A 94 6.53 17.16 2.20
C GLU A 94 5.92 18.57 2.29
N ARG A 95 5.24 19.03 1.24
CA ARG A 95 4.56 20.34 1.25
C ARG A 95 3.43 20.38 2.27
N GLU A 96 2.67 19.30 2.39
CA GLU A 96 1.59 19.20 3.39
C GLU A 96 2.15 19.20 4.82
N ALA A 97 3.25 18.48 5.07
CA ALA A 97 3.93 18.50 6.36
C ALA A 97 4.39 19.92 6.74
N ILE A 98 5.03 20.64 5.82
CA ILE A 98 5.44 22.04 6.03
C ILE A 98 4.22 22.92 6.35
N LYS A 99 3.11 22.75 5.64
CA LYS A 99 1.87 23.50 5.89
C LYS A 99 1.34 23.25 7.30
N ILE A 100 1.30 21.98 7.73
CA ILE A 100 0.87 21.59 9.08
C ILE A 100 1.78 22.23 10.13
N GLU A 101 3.10 22.21 9.93
CA GLU A 101 4.05 22.87 10.84
C GLU A 101 3.77 24.37 10.98
N TYR A 102 3.50 25.07 9.87
CA TYR A 102 3.09 26.48 9.90
C TYR A 102 1.77 26.70 10.65
N GLU A 103 0.76 25.84 10.43
CA GLU A 103 -0.52 25.91 11.14
C GLU A 103 -0.35 25.71 12.65
N ILE A 104 0.48 24.74 13.07
CA ILE A 104 0.81 24.49 14.47
C ILE A 104 1.49 25.71 15.09
N LEU A 105 2.52 26.25 14.43
CA LEU A 105 3.24 27.43 14.92
C LEU A 105 2.33 28.66 15.03
N ASN A 106 1.42 28.86 14.07
CA ASN A 106 0.46 29.96 14.11
C ASN A 106 -0.55 29.80 15.25
N ARG A 107 -1.04 28.59 15.53
CA ARG A 107 -1.91 28.33 16.69
C ARG A 107 -1.20 28.60 18.02
N ILE A 108 0.05 28.12 18.16
CA ILE A 108 0.87 28.37 19.36
C ILE A 108 1.06 29.88 19.56
N LYS A 109 1.39 30.63 18.49
CA LYS A 109 1.55 32.09 18.55
C LYS A 109 0.25 32.84 18.87
N ALA A 110 -0.89 32.33 18.41
CA ALA A 110 -2.20 32.91 18.69
C ALA A 110 -2.64 32.74 20.17
N GLY A 111 -1.82 32.09 21.02
CA GLY A 111 -2.15 31.82 22.41
C GLY A 111 -3.19 30.71 22.59
N ASP A 112 -3.59 30.06 21.49
CA ASP A 112 -4.44 28.88 21.52
C ASP A 112 -3.53 27.69 21.87
N SER A 113 -3.17 27.59 23.15
CA SER A 113 -2.64 26.35 23.70
C SER A 113 -3.73 25.30 23.47
N GLY A 114 -3.57 24.49 22.43
CA GLY A 114 -4.52 23.47 21.98
C GLY A 114 -4.79 22.34 22.98
N ALA A 115 -4.87 22.64 24.28
CA ALA A 115 -5.80 21.96 25.14
C ALA A 115 -7.19 22.23 24.56
N ALA A 116 -7.63 21.36 23.64
CA ALA A 116 -9.02 20.97 23.64
C ALA A 116 -9.36 20.81 25.11
N THR A 117 -10.19 21.70 25.65
CA THR A 117 -10.75 21.48 26.98
C THR A 117 -11.38 20.11 26.81
N GLU A 118 -10.73 19.06 27.30
CA GLU A 118 -11.34 17.77 27.50
C GLU A 118 -12.55 18.15 28.34
N ARG A 119 -13.69 18.32 27.67
CA ARG A 119 -14.97 18.40 28.32
C ARG A 119 -15.07 17.03 28.91
N ARG A 120 -14.52 16.86 30.12
CA ARG A 120 -14.72 15.69 30.96
C ARG A 120 -16.20 15.40 30.78
N PRO A 121 -16.57 14.25 30.20
CA PRO A 121 -17.94 13.99 29.88
C PRO A 121 -18.72 14.26 31.16
N VAL A 122 -19.63 15.23 31.11
CA VAL A 122 -20.48 15.55 32.25
C VAL A 122 -21.17 14.23 32.54
N ARG A 123 -20.82 13.62 33.68
CA ARG A 123 -21.43 12.35 34.07
C ARG A 123 -22.93 12.59 34.07
N PRO A 124 -23.72 11.87 33.25
CA PRO A 124 -25.16 12.03 33.26
C PRO A 124 -25.64 11.83 34.70
N LYS A 125 -26.56 12.70 35.16
CA LYS A 125 -27.27 12.42 36.40
C LYS A 125 -28.11 11.18 36.14
N VAL A 126 -27.73 10.07 36.76
CA VAL A 126 -28.48 8.81 36.73
C VAL A 126 -29.78 9.07 37.49
N ASP A 127 -30.92 8.99 36.80
CA ASP A 127 -32.23 8.99 37.44
C ASP A 127 -32.54 7.59 38.00
N ALA A 128 -33.62 7.45 38.76
CA ALA A 128 -34.01 6.18 39.38
C ALA A 128 -34.31 5.06 38.36
N GLU A 129 -34.42 5.38 37.06
CA GLU A 129 -34.67 4.42 35.98
C GLU A 129 -33.37 3.88 35.35
N HIS A 130 -32.23 4.56 35.52
CA HIS A 130 -30.95 4.22 34.92
C HIS A 130 -29.90 3.67 35.91
N GLU A 131 -30.32 3.12 37.05
CA GLU A 131 -29.41 2.50 38.01
C GLU A 131 -28.62 1.34 37.40
N ILE A 132 -27.29 1.50 37.32
CA ILE A 132 -26.39 0.41 36.95
C ILE A 132 -26.26 -0.49 38.18
N TYR A 133 -26.90 -1.66 38.14
CA TYR A 133 -26.72 -2.69 39.16
C TYR A 133 -25.28 -3.22 39.12
N ASN A 134 -24.56 -3.06 40.24
CA ASN A 134 -23.22 -3.63 40.39
C ASN A 134 -23.36 -5.16 40.48
N TYR A 135 -22.92 -5.86 39.43
CA TYR A 135 -22.92 -7.32 39.36
C TYR A 135 -22.12 -7.93 40.53
N ASN A 136 -22.82 -8.64 41.40
CA ASN A 136 -22.34 -9.23 42.64
C ASN A 136 -22.31 -10.77 42.60
N GLY A 137 -22.38 -11.37 41.40
CA GLY A 137 -22.05 -12.78 41.18
C GLY A 137 -23.22 -13.76 41.12
N GLU A 138 -24.48 -13.30 41.05
CA GLU A 138 -25.64 -14.18 40.91
C GLU A 138 -26.59 -13.68 39.81
N TYR A 139 -26.87 -14.55 38.83
CA TYR A 139 -27.89 -14.29 37.80
C TYR A 139 -29.20 -14.94 38.21
N TRP A 140 -30.29 -14.17 38.25
CA TRP A 140 -31.64 -14.73 38.32
C TRP A 140 -32.05 -15.09 36.90
N LYS A 141 -32.41 -16.36 36.69
CA LYS A 141 -32.57 -16.98 35.37
C LYS A 141 -33.80 -16.49 34.57
N ASP A 142 -34.60 -15.58 35.13
CA ASP A 142 -35.93 -15.21 34.60
C ASP A 142 -36.06 -13.73 34.14
N GLU A 143 -34.97 -12.94 34.19
CA GLU A 143 -34.98 -11.51 33.79
C GLU A 143 -34.09 -11.23 32.57
N LEU A 144 -33.83 -12.24 31.71
CA LEU A 144 -33.21 -12.00 30.41
C LEU A 144 -34.24 -11.44 29.41
N GLY A 145 -34.74 -10.25 29.71
CA GLY A 145 -35.41 -9.39 28.73
C GLY A 145 -34.41 -8.89 27.70
N TYR A 146 -34.84 -8.76 26.45
CA TYR A 146 -34.02 -8.18 25.37
C TYR A 146 -33.78 -6.69 25.65
N TYR A 147 -32.55 -6.32 26.02
CA TYR A 147 -32.14 -4.93 26.08
C TYR A 147 -31.92 -4.41 24.65
N ASN A 148 -32.87 -3.63 24.14
CA ASN A 148 -32.70 -2.89 22.90
C ASN A 148 -32.04 -1.54 23.18
N TYR A 149 -30.72 -1.44 22.96
CA TYR A 149 -30.02 -0.16 22.99
C TYR A 149 -30.08 0.50 21.61
N LYS A 150 -30.64 1.71 21.51
CA LYS A 150 -30.53 2.52 20.28
C LYS A 150 -29.16 3.18 20.26
N VAL A 151 -28.27 2.68 19.40
CA VAL A 151 -26.99 3.34 19.12
C VAL A 151 -27.26 4.53 18.19
N THR A 152 -27.07 5.75 18.69
CA THR A 152 -27.06 6.95 17.83
C THR A 152 -25.66 7.11 17.23
N SER A 153 -25.57 7.01 15.90
CA SER A 153 -24.33 7.27 15.17
C SER A 153 -23.91 8.73 15.35
N ARG A 154 -22.68 8.94 15.84
CA ARG A 154 -22.05 10.26 15.94
C ARG A 154 -21.38 10.71 14.64
N CYS A 155 -21.31 9.84 13.64
CA CYS A 155 -20.84 10.17 12.30
C CYS A 155 -21.89 11.03 11.60
N LYS A 156 -21.47 12.18 11.07
CA LYS A 156 -22.24 12.83 10.00
C LYS A 156 -22.17 11.93 8.77
N GLU A 157 -23.31 11.66 8.16
CA GLU A 157 -23.33 11.21 6.77
C GLU A 157 -22.78 12.39 5.92
N GLU A 158 -21.65 12.13 5.27
CA GLU A 158 -21.11 12.94 4.17
C GLU A 158 -21.40 12.21 2.85
#